data_AF-A0A2Z6QZ14-F1
#
_entry.id   AF-A0A2Z6QZ14-F1
#
_cell.length_a   1.000
_cell.length_b   1.000
_cell.length_c   1.000
_cell.angle_alpha   90.00
_cell.angle_beta   90.00
_cell.angle_gamma   90.00
#
_symmetry.space_group_name_H-M   'P 1'
#
loop_
_entity.id
_entity.type
_entity.pdbx_description
1 polymer ?
#
loop_
_entity_poly.entity_id
_entity_poly.type
_entity_poly.pdbx_seq_one_letter_code
_entity_poly.pdbx_strand_id
1 'polypeptide(L)'
;MEEVIKNTFENPVVLSVDKVTTGVKSVVNFLNSYQRTVHSSEFQSVDGFLQTQVNETLQIGRRFRDVTEKSTEINLQMARYSGRVSDYIKFIINDKISGDDFSDAMKHLLDNANRIYTQTLEIKEAYNKISEDLQIIYSVCELKCEDLDKQKKQMVKRAENKEIKEHKNEKRAIIFGVAGSAATVVFPPAAIFFGCIVTIETYNAKKYGKQAIEAREKGNNLQNSLDAIRSFQSVIGDIRYIVDIIETFWKNQVANVQELANSAKDCENDVKMNPMDGGRIVKQWEKVENQFNAYNFAVSKELKNYLMVA
;
A
#
# COMPACT_ATOMS: atom_id res chain seq x y z
N MET A 1 9.50 32.65 -26.04
CA MET A 1 9.63 32.54 -24.57
C MET A 1 8.32 32.17 -23.91
N GLU A 2 7.25 32.95 -24.11
CA GLU A 2 5.94 32.70 -23.47
C GLU A 2 5.35 31.31 -23.75
N GLU A 3 5.44 30.80 -24.98
CA GLU A 3 4.99 29.44 -25.33
C GLU A 3 5.82 28.34 -24.65
N VAL A 4 7.12 28.55 -24.49
CA VAL A 4 8.02 27.63 -23.77
C VAL A 4 7.66 27.60 -22.28
N ILE A 5 7.44 28.78 -21.67
CA ILE A 5 6.96 28.90 -20.27
C ILE A 5 5.65 28.13 -20.08
N LYS A 6 4.71 28.29 -21.01
CA LYS A 6 3.41 27.60 -20.97
C LYS A 6 3.56 26.08 -20.99
N ASN A 7 4.40 25.56 -21.88
CA ASN A 7 4.64 24.12 -22.00
C ASN A 7 5.40 23.56 -20.78
N THR A 8 6.34 24.34 -20.21
CA THR A 8 7.12 23.94 -19.04
C THR A 8 6.29 23.85 -17.75
N PHE A 9 5.26 24.67 -17.64
CA PHE A 9 4.40 24.73 -16.46
C PHE A 9 3.02 24.11 -16.66
N GLU A 10 2.87 23.21 -17.65
CA GLU A 10 1.71 22.33 -17.70
C GLU A 10 1.62 21.49 -16.41
N ASN A 11 0.41 21.37 -15.87
CA ASN A 11 0.22 20.83 -14.54
C ASN A 11 0.40 19.30 -14.50
N PRO A 12 0.84 18.75 -13.35
CA PRO A 12 0.76 17.31 -13.11
C PRO A 12 -0.69 16.82 -13.20
N VAL A 13 -0.86 15.57 -13.62
CA VAL A 13 -2.11 14.83 -13.42
C VAL A 13 -2.33 14.71 -11.92
N VAL A 14 -3.38 15.35 -11.41
CA VAL A 14 -3.68 15.27 -9.98
C VAL A 14 -4.62 14.11 -9.69
N LEU A 15 -4.16 13.20 -8.84
CA LEU A 15 -4.89 12.00 -8.46
C LEU A 15 -5.85 12.29 -7.28
N SER A 16 -6.72 11.34 -6.97
CA SER A 16 -7.74 11.46 -5.91
C SER A 16 -7.14 11.21 -4.51
N VAL A 17 -7.34 12.16 -3.59
CA VAL A 17 -6.89 12.09 -2.19
C VAL A 17 -7.50 10.90 -1.45
N ASP A 18 -8.76 10.59 -1.78
CA ASP A 18 -9.55 9.59 -1.08
C ASP A 18 -8.99 8.18 -1.25
N LYS A 19 -8.49 7.84 -2.45
CA LYS A 19 -7.95 6.50 -2.73
C LYS A 19 -6.71 6.20 -1.88
N VAL A 20 -5.75 7.12 -1.84
CA VAL A 20 -4.53 6.96 -1.04
C VAL A 20 -4.85 6.91 0.44
N THR A 21 -5.67 7.85 0.91
CA THR A 21 -6.03 7.95 2.33
C THR A 21 -6.77 6.70 2.79
N THR A 22 -7.70 6.19 1.98
CA THR A 22 -8.42 4.94 2.25
C THR A 22 -7.47 3.74 2.28
N GLY A 23 -6.52 3.67 1.34
CA GLY A 23 -5.48 2.64 1.33
C GLY A 23 -4.62 2.67 2.59
N VAL A 24 -4.04 3.82 2.93
CA VAL A 24 -3.23 3.98 4.15
C VAL A 24 -4.03 3.63 5.40
N LYS A 25 -5.27 4.10 5.51
CA LYS A 25 -6.17 3.76 6.61
C LYS A 25 -6.42 2.25 6.70
N SER A 26 -6.62 1.57 5.57
CA SER A 26 -6.80 0.12 5.50
C SER A 26 -5.58 -0.61 6.07
N VAL A 27 -4.37 -0.21 5.67
CA VAL A 27 -3.12 -0.80 6.17
C VAL A 27 -2.93 -0.51 7.66
N VAL A 28 -3.17 0.72 8.12
CA VAL A 28 -3.06 1.07 9.54
C VAL A 28 -4.03 0.23 10.39
N ASN A 29 -5.28 0.09 9.94
CA ASN A 29 -6.27 -0.74 10.62
C ASN A 29 -5.87 -2.23 10.63
N PHE A 30 -5.31 -2.73 9.53
CA PHE A 30 -4.75 -4.07 9.43
C PHE A 30 -3.62 -4.29 10.44
N LEU A 31 -2.64 -3.39 10.50
CA LEU A 31 -1.52 -3.54 11.43
C LEU A 31 -1.98 -3.45 12.89
N ASN A 32 -2.95 -2.57 13.18
CA ASN A 32 -3.56 -2.46 14.51
C ASN A 32 -4.30 -3.74 14.92
N SER A 33 -5.06 -4.36 14.01
CA SER A 33 -5.77 -5.61 14.31
C SER A 33 -4.78 -6.77 14.49
N TYR A 34 -3.77 -6.86 13.62
CA TYR A 34 -2.70 -7.86 13.73
C TYR A 34 -1.95 -7.77 15.06
N GLN A 35 -1.60 -6.55 15.48
CA GLN A 35 -0.91 -6.34 16.75
C GLN A 35 -1.75 -6.81 17.93
N ARG A 36 -3.06 -6.54 17.95
CA ARG A 36 -3.96 -7.04 19.00
C ARG A 36 -4.03 -8.57 19.03
N THR A 37 -4.08 -9.20 17.86
CA THR A 37 -4.13 -10.67 17.74
C THR A 37 -2.87 -11.33 18.32
N VAL A 38 -1.67 -10.80 18.05
CA VAL A 38 -0.40 -11.36 18.58
C VAL A 38 -0.32 -11.28 20.11
N HIS A 39 -0.95 -10.26 20.70
CA HIS A 39 -0.94 -10.05 22.15
C HIS A 39 -2.06 -10.80 22.87
N SER A 40 -2.93 -11.53 22.16
CA SER A 40 -3.91 -12.38 22.82
C SER A 40 -3.22 -13.62 23.40
N SER A 41 -3.60 -14.00 24.63
CA SER A 41 -3.10 -15.20 25.30
C SER A 41 -3.39 -16.48 24.52
N GLU A 42 -4.40 -16.46 23.66
CA GLU A 42 -4.76 -17.56 22.75
C GLU A 42 -3.73 -17.69 21.63
N PHE A 43 -3.22 -16.59 21.07
CA PHE A 43 -2.26 -16.63 19.95
C PHE A 43 -0.83 -16.97 20.39
N GLN A 44 -0.43 -16.60 21.61
CA GLN A 44 0.87 -17.00 22.19
C GLN A 44 1.00 -18.52 22.39
N SER A 45 -0.11 -19.25 22.36
CA SER A 45 -0.13 -20.71 22.41
C SER A 45 -0.06 -21.40 21.02
N VAL A 46 -0.07 -20.62 19.93
CA VAL A 46 -0.18 -21.10 18.55
C VAL A 46 1.19 -21.25 17.86
N ASP A 47 1.26 -22.28 17.00
CA ASP A 47 2.29 -22.60 16.00
C ASP A 47 3.37 -21.53 15.75
N GLY A 48 4.62 -21.83 16.12
CA GLY A 48 5.76 -20.91 15.99
C GLY A 48 6.02 -20.44 14.54
N PHE A 49 5.56 -21.18 13.54
CA PHE A 49 5.60 -20.71 12.15
C PHE A 49 4.72 -19.46 11.96
N LEU A 50 3.46 -19.52 12.40
CA LEU A 50 2.51 -18.42 12.22
C LEU A 50 2.96 -17.18 12.99
N GLN A 51 3.50 -17.38 14.20
CA GLN A 51 4.08 -16.30 15.00
C GLN A 51 5.22 -15.57 14.27
N THR A 52 6.13 -16.31 13.63
CA THR A 52 7.22 -15.74 12.82
C THR A 52 6.67 -14.90 11.67
N GLN A 53 5.74 -15.45 10.88
CA GLN A 53 5.18 -14.75 9.71
C GLN A 53 4.42 -13.48 10.10
N VAL A 54 3.67 -13.52 11.20
CA VAL A 54 2.99 -12.35 11.72
C VAL A 54 3.99 -11.28 12.22
N ASN A 55 5.04 -11.66 12.93
CA ASN A 55 6.08 -10.73 13.37
C ASN A 55 6.81 -10.07 12.19
N GLU A 56 7.16 -10.84 11.16
CA GLU A 56 7.76 -10.32 9.92
C GLU A 56 6.81 -9.33 9.21
N THR A 57 5.51 -9.65 9.16
CA THR A 57 4.49 -8.77 8.57
C THR A 57 4.35 -7.47 9.35
N LEU A 58 4.42 -7.51 10.69
CA LEU A 58 4.42 -6.31 11.53
C LEU A 58 5.68 -5.46 11.32
N GLN A 59 6.86 -6.07 11.14
CA GLN A 59 8.07 -5.34 10.81
C GLN A 59 7.99 -4.65 9.44
N ILE A 60 7.41 -5.33 8.43
CA ILE A 60 7.08 -4.69 7.16
C ILE A 60 6.12 -3.51 7.36
N GLY A 61 5.09 -3.68 8.21
CA GLY A 61 4.15 -2.62 8.56
C GLY A 61 4.80 -1.37 9.16
N ARG A 62 5.79 -1.54 10.02
CA ARG A 62 6.59 -0.43 10.57
C ARG A 62 7.37 0.29 9.47
N ARG A 63 8.05 -0.45 8.60
CA ARG A 63 8.76 0.13 7.44
C ARG A 63 7.81 0.86 6.50
N PHE A 64 6.62 0.30 6.26
CA PHE A 64 5.58 0.97 5.49
C PHE A 64 5.23 2.33 6.09
N ARG A 65 4.95 2.39 7.40
CA ARG A 65 4.68 3.65 8.09
C ARG A 65 5.80 4.66 7.90
N ASP A 66 7.05 4.26 8.12
CA ASP A 66 8.21 5.15 8.04
C ASP A 66 8.39 5.69 6.60
N VAL A 67 8.20 4.84 5.59
CA VAL A 67 8.26 5.23 4.17
C VAL A 67 7.09 6.15 3.82
N THR A 68 5.87 5.86 4.30
CA THR A 68 4.70 6.70 4.06
C THR A 68 4.83 8.06 4.74
N GLU A 69 5.40 8.12 5.94
CA GLU A 69 5.70 9.40 6.63
C GLU A 69 6.69 10.24 5.82
N LYS A 70 7.79 9.64 5.36
CA LYS A 70 8.74 10.34 4.45
C LYS A 70 8.07 10.79 3.15
N SER A 71 7.18 9.96 2.59
CA SER A 71 6.40 10.31 1.40
C SER A 71 5.47 11.51 1.65
N THR A 72 4.97 11.72 2.87
CA THR A 72 4.19 12.92 3.20
C THR A 72 5.04 14.20 3.19
N GLU A 73 6.33 14.15 3.53
CA GLU A 73 7.22 15.31 3.38
C GLU A 73 7.45 15.66 1.90
N ILE A 74 7.51 14.65 1.01
CA ILE A 74 7.56 14.91 -0.45
C ILE A 74 6.29 15.66 -0.90
N ASN A 75 5.12 15.30 -0.37
CA ASN A 75 3.89 16.04 -0.67
C ASN A 75 3.97 17.51 -0.23
N LEU A 76 4.52 17.79 0.96
CA LEU A 76 4.74 19.18 1.41
C LEU A 76 5.74 19.93 0.51
N GLN A 77 6.81 19.27 0.08
CA GLN A 77 7.76 19.87 -0.86
C GLN A 77 7.12 20.17 -2.21
N MET A 78 6.25 19.29 -2.71
CA MET A 78 5.47 19.50 -3.93
C MET A 78 4.51 20.68 -3.78
N ALA A 79 3.84 20.82 -2.63
CA ALA A 79 3.01 21.98 -2.34
C ALA A 79 3.83 23.28 -2.34
N ARG A 80 4.97 23.30 -1.65
CA ARG A 80 5.88 24.47 -1.62
C ARG A 80 6.42 24.82 -3.01
N TYR A 81 6.79 23.83 -3.81
CA TYR A 81 7.23 24.04 -5.20
C TYR A 81 6.12 24.67 -6.03
N SER A 82 4.89 24.18 -5.89
CA SER A 82 3.71 24.69 -6.59
C SER A 82 3.37 26.13 -6.21
N GLY A 83 3.48 26.47 -4.92
CA GLY A 83 3.33 27.85 -4.45
C GLY A 83 4.39 28.78 -5.04
N ARG A 84 5.67 28.36 -5.06
CA ARG A 84 6.76 29.14 -5.67
C ARG A 84 6.54 29.38 -7.16
N VAL A 85 6.10 28.37 -7.92
CA VAL A 85 5.75 28.55 -9.34
C VAL A 85 4.62 29.57 -9.48
N SER A 86 3.55 29.43 -8.70
CA SER A 86 2.40 30.33 -8.75
C SER A 86 2.81 31.78 -8.44
N ASP A 87 3.57 32.00 -7.37
CA ASP A 87 4.02 33.32 -6.97
C ASP A 87 4.97 33.95 -7.99
N TYR A 88 5.86 33.15 -8.57
CA TYR A 88 6.77 33.61 -9.60
C TYR A 88 6.03 33.99 -10.89
N ILE A 89 5.05 33.19 -11.31
CA ILE A 89 4.21 33.52 -12.47
C ILE A 89 3.40 34.79 -12.21
N LYS A 90 2.82 34.97 -11.00
CA LYS A 90 2.14 36.23 -10.62
C LYS A 90 3.07 37.44 -10.75
N PHE A 91 4.33 37.29 -10.33
CA PHE A 91 5.32 38.36 -10.43
C PHE A 91 5.58 38.76 -11.89
N ILE A 92 5.87 37.80 -12.77
CA ILE A 92 6.18 38.09 -14.19
C ILE A 92 4.96 38.48 -15.04
N ILE A 93 3.73 38.34 -14.52
CA ILE A 93 2.53 38.95 -15.11
C ILE A 93 2.54 40.46 -14.89
N ASN A 94 2.89 40.88 -13.67
CA ASN A 94 2.83 42.28 -13.25
C ASN A 94 4.06 43.04 -13.78
N ASP A 95 5.24 42.45 -13.58
CA ASP A 95 6.53 43.08 -13.83
C ASP A 95 7.28 42.42 -14.99
N LYS A 96 8.10 43.22 -15.68
CA LYS A 96 9.08 42.71 -16.65
C LYS A 96 10.36 42.37 -15.91
N ILE A 97 10.98 41.25 -16.25
CA ILE A 97 12.27 40.86 -15.68
C ILE A 97 13.28 40.53 -16.75
N SER A 98 14.56 40.71 -16.45
CA SER A 98 15.63 40.38 -17.39
C SER A 98 15.67 38.86 -17.66
N GLY A 99 16.21 38.48 -18.83
CA GLY A 99 16.45 37.08 -19.16
C GLY A 99 17.38 36.38 -18.16
N ASP A 100 18.37 37.11 -17.63
CA ASP A 100 19.33 36.62 -16.62
C ASP A 100 18.63 36.32 -15.28
N ASP A 101 17.87 37.27 -14.74
CA ASP A 101 17.11 37.07 -13.50
C ASP A 101 16.11 35.92 -13.65
N PHE A 102 15.48 35.80 -14.84
CA PHE A 102 14.58 34.70 -15.13
C PHE A 102 15.31 33.35 -15.18
N SER A 103 16.48 33.28 -15.84
CA SER A 103 17.30 32.07 -15.91
C SER A 103 17.73 31.62 -14.51
N ASP A 104 18.16 32.54 -13.65
CA ASP A 104 18.58 32.22 -12.29
C ASP A 104 17.42 31.72 -11.41
N ALA A 105 16.23 32.31 -11.55
CA ALA A 105 15.03 31.79 -10.90
C ALA A 105 14.69 30.36 -11.38
N MET A 106 14.84 30.07 -12.68
CA MET A 106 14.61 28.73 -13.22
C MET A 106 15.64 27.71 -12.73
N LYS A 107 16.92 28.09 -12.56
CA LYS A 107 17.94 27.21 -11.94
C LYS A 107 17.58 26.86 -10.50
N HIS A 108 17.08 27.83 -9.72
CA HIS A 108 16.59 27.54 -8.37
C HIS A 108 15.39 26.60 -8.36
N LEU A 109 14.43 26.75 -9.30
CA LEU A 109 13.33 25.80 -9.44
C LEU A 109 13.84 24.42 -9.86
N LEU A 110 14.79 24.34 -10.78
CA LEU A 110 15.39 23.10 -11.24
C LEU A 110 16.08 22.34 -10.11
N ASP A 111 16.87 23.01 -9.28
CA ASP A 111 17.54 22.39 -8.13
C ASP A 111 16.53 21.77 -7.15
N ASN A 112 15.42 22.48 -6.89
CA ASN A 112 14.34 21.96 -6.07
C ASN A 112 13.66 20.75 -6.73
N ALA A 113 13.37 20.82 -8.04
CA ALA A 113 12.75 19.74 -8.79
C ALA A 113 13.63 18.47 -8.80
N ASN A 114 14.95 18.63 -9.02
CA ASN A 114 15.91 17.53 -8.96
C ASN A 114 15.94 16.87 -7.58
N ARG A 115 15.97 17.66 -6.50
CA ARG A 115 15.96 17.12 -5.14
C ARG A 115 14.70 16.29 -4.87
N ILE A 116 13.53 16.81 -5.27
CA ILE A 116 12.26 16.10 -5.05
C ILE A 116 12.18 14.85 -5.93
N TYR A 117 12.70 14.90 -7.16
CA TYR A 117 12.81 13.74 -8.05
C TYR A 117 13.64 12.62 -7.43
N THR A 118 14.85 12.93 -6.93
CA THR A 118 15.72 11.94 -6.26
C THR A 118 15.03 11.30 -5.06
N GLN A 119 14.39 12.11 -4.20
CA GLN A 119 13.64 11.59 -3.04
C GLN A 119 12.45 10.73 -3.46
N THR A 120 11.80 11.05 -4.58
CA THR A 120 10.70 10.24 -5.12
C THR A 120 11.19 8.85 -5.56
N LEU A 121 12.38 8.77 -6.18
CA LEU A 121 13.00 7.49 -6.54
C LEU A 121 13.33 6.64 -5.30
N GLU A 122 13.85 7.25 -4.24
CA GLU A 122 14.13 6.56 -2.97
C GLU A 122 12.84 5.98 -2.35
N ILE A 123 11.75 6.76 -2.35
CA ILE A 123 10.44 6.30 -1.86
C ILE A 123 9.88 5.17 -2.73
N LYS A 124 10.02 5.27 -4.05
CA LYS A 124 9.60 4.21 -4.98
C LYS A 124 10.33 2.91 -4.68
N GLU A 125 11.65 2.95 -4.56
CA GLU A 125 12.45 1.78 -4.24
C GLU A 125 12.05 1.16 -2.90
N ALA A 126 11.80 1.99 -1.88
CA ALA A 126 11.37 1.51 -0.57
C ALA A 126 9.99 0.82 -0.62
N TYR A 127 9.01 1.35 -1.37
CA TYR A 127 7.72 0.68 -1.58
C TYR A 127 7.83 -0.60 -2.42
N ASN A 128 8.71 -0.63 -3.42
CA ASN A 128 9.00 -1.86 -4.16
C ASN A 128 9.52 -2.94 -3.20
N LYS A 129 10.46 -2.58 -2.32
CA LYS A 129 11.03 -3.51 -1.35
C LYS A 129 9.98 -4.04 -0.36
N ILE A 130 9.09 -3.18 0.12
CA ILE A 130 7.94 -3.60 0.95
C ILE A 130 7.06 -4.61 0.20
N SER A 131 6.75 -4.33 -1.07
CA SER A 131 5.94 -5.21 -1.92
C SER A 131 6.58 -6.59 -2.12
N GLU A 132 7.90 -6.62 -2.37
CA GLU A 132 8.68 -7.86 -2.52
C GLU A 132 8.70 -8.67 -1.22
N ASP A 133 8.97 -8.02 -0.09
CA ASP A 133 9.02 -8.70 1.21
C ASP A 133 7.65 -9.27 1.58
N LEU A 134 6.54 -8.56 1.29
CA LEU A 134 5.19 -9.10 1.46
C LEU A 134 4.93 -10.31 0.56
N GLN A 135 5.44 -10.29 -0.67
CA GLN A 135 5.29 -11.42 -1.62
C GLN A 135 6.04 -12.66 -1.13
N ILE A 136 7.21 -12.48 -0.52
CA ILE A 136 7.98 -13.58 0.08
C ILE A 136 7.16 -14.23 1.20
N ILE A 137 6.62 -13.45 2.13
CA ILE A 137 5.77 -13.97 3.23
C ILE A 137 4.52 -14.66 2.67
N TYR A 138 3.87 -14.05 1.67
CA TYR A 138 2.70 -14.64 1.02
C TYR A 138 3.03 -16.03 0.45
N SER A 139 4.10 -16.16 -0.33
CA SER A 139 4.50 -17.43 -0.95
C SER A 139 4.88 -18.49 0.09
N VAL A 140 5.54 -18.10 1.19
CA VAL A 140 5.88 -19.01 2.30
C VAL A 140 4.61 -19.51 2.99
N CYS A 141 3.65 -18.62 3.27
CA CYS A 141 2.37 -18.98 3.86
C CYS A 141 1.51 -19.86 2.93
N GLU A 142 1.51 -19.59 1.62
CA GLU A 142 0.76 -20.34 0.62
C GLU A 142 1.24 -21.80 0.54
N LEU A 143 2.56 -22.00 0.45
CA LEU A 143 3.16 -23.34 0.49
C LEU A 143 2.81 -24.09 1.78
N LYS A 144 2.77 -23.40 2.92
CA LYS A 144 2.39 -24.03 4.19
C LYS A 144 0.90 -24.39 4.24
N CYS A 145 0.02 -23.57 3.65
CA CYS A 145 -1.39 -23.88 3.47
C CYS A 145 -1.58 -25.15 2.64
N GLU A 146 -0.86 -25.29 1.52
CA GLU A 146 -0.90 -26.48 0.69
C GLU A 146 -0.43 -27.74 1.41
N ASP A 147 0.64 -27.65 2.20
CA ASP A 147 1.15 -28.75 3.04
C ASP A 147 0.09 -29.17 4.07
N LEU A 148 -0.53 -28.22 4.76
CA LEU A 148 -1.61 -28.51 5.72
C LEU A 148 -2.82 -29.16 5.05
N ASP A 149 -3.22 -28.72 3.86
CA ASP A 149 -4.33 -29.34 3.12
C ASP A 149 -3.99 -30.76 2.65
N LYS A 150 -2.74 -31.00 2.20
CA LYS A 150 -2.23 -32.35 1.88
C LYS A 150 -2.26 -33.25 3.12
N GLN A 151 -1.80 -32.75 4.28
CA GLN A 151 -1.83 -33.49 5.55
C GLN A 151 -3.26 -33.82 5.97
N LYS A 152 -4.19 -32.86 5.91
CA LYS A 152 -5.61 -33.06 6.19
C LYS A 152 -6.20 -34.16 5.31
N LYS A 153 -5.98 -34.11 4.00
CA LYS A 153 -6.43 -35.14 3.04
C LYS A 153 -5.87 -36.53 3.37
N GLN A 154 -4.59 -36.62 3.75
CA GLN A 154 -3.98 -37.88 4.16
C GLN A 154 -4.56 -38.42 5.48
N MET A 155 -4.83 -37.55 6.45
CA MET A 155 -5.43 -37.93 7.73
C MET A 155 -6.86 -38.46 7.55
N VAL A 156 -7.67 -37.80 6.72
CA VAL A 156 -9.03 -38.27 6.35
C VAL A 156 -8.95 -39.65 5.70
N LYS A 157 -8.11 -39.84 4.68
CA LYS A 157 -7.91 -41.15 4.03
C LYS A 157 -7.45 -42.24 5.00
N ARG A 158 -6.61 -41.91 5.99
CA ARG A 158 -6.16 -42.86 7.01
C ARG A 158 -7.27 -43.24 7.98
N ALA A 159 -8.14 -42.28 8.33
CA ALA A 159 -9.32 -42.54 9.15
C ALA A 159 -10.30 -43.47 8.41
N GLU A 160 -10.66 -43.14 7.17
CA GLU A 160 -11.55 -43.96 6.32
C GLU A 160 -11.01 -45.39 6.13
N ASN A 161 -9.71 -45.54 5.83
CA ASN A 161 -9.10 -46.86 5.61
C ASN A 161 -9.04 -47.73 6.88
N LYS A 162 -8.93 -47.12 8.06
CA LYS A 162 -8.99 -47.86 9.34
C LYS A 162 -10.41 -48.31 9.63
N GLU A 163 -11.38 -47.44 9.41
CA GLU A 163 -12.79 -47.71 9.64
C GLU A 163 -13.31 -48.82 8.71
N ILE A 164 -12.89 -48.84 7.43
CA ILE A 164 -13.18 -49.94 6.49
C ILE A 164 -12.57 -51.27 6.95
N LYS A 165 -11.36 -51.24 7.55
CA LYS A 165 -10.72 -52.45 8.10
C LYS A 165 -11.40 -52.94 9.37
N GLU A 166 -11.85 -52.04 10.23
CA GLU A 166 -12.58 -52.38 11.46
C GLU A 166 -14.00 -52.90 11.14
N HIS A 167 -14.70 -52.31 10.16
CA HIS A 167 -16.00 -52.82 9.68
C HIS A 167 -15.94 -54.17 8.95
N LYS A 168 -14.78 -54.58 8.41
CA LYS A 168 -14.59 -55.95 7.91
C LYS A 168 -14.55 -56.99 9.04
N ASN A 169 -14.24 -56.58 10.27
CA ASN A 169 -14.17 -57.46 11.43
C ASN A 169 -15.43 -57.40 12.32
N GLU A 170 -16.23 -56.34 12.24
CA GLU A 170 -17.49 -56.22 13.00
C GLU A 170 -18.70 -55.95 12.09
N LYS A 171 -19.65 -56.90 12.06
CA LYS A 171 -20.97 -56.78 11.39
C LYS A 171 -21.88 -55.76 12.10
N ARG A 172 -21.49 -54.49 12.15
CA ARG A 172 -22.39 -53.39 12.53
C ARG A 172 -22.23 -52.24 11.55
N ALA A 173 -23.26 -52.04 10.74
CA ALA A 173 -23.41 -50.88 9.89
C ALA A 173 -23.61 -49.65 10.77
N ILE A 174 -22.67 -48.72 10.73
CA ILE A 174 -22.86 -47.36 11.22
C ILE A 174 -22.77 -46.48 9.98
N ILE A 175 -23.93 -45.96 9.57
CA ILE A 175 -24.05 -44.98 8.51
C ILE A 175 -23.61 -43.64 9.09
N PHE A 176 -22.64 -42.96 8.47
CA PHE A 176 -22.47 -41.53 8.68
C PHE A 176 -22.49 -40.78 7.36
N GLY A 177 -23.45 -39.86 7.28
CA GLY A 177 -23.65 -38.93 6.19
C GLY A 177 -22.58 -37.85 6.19
N VAL A 178 -21.92 -37.70 5.05
CA VAL A 178 -21.07 -36.56 4.74
C VAL A 178 -21.99 -35.40 4.38
N ALA A 179 -22.27 -34.51 5.33
CA ALA A 179 -22.83 -33.21 5.01
C ALA A 179 -21.69 -32.34 4.45
N GLY A 180 -21.53 -32.39 3.13
CA GLY A 180 -20.75 -31.40 2.39
C GLY A 180 -21.45 -30.05 2.49
N SER A 181 -21.08 -29.22 3.46
CA SER A 181 -21.50 -27.83 3.50
C SER A 181 -20.61 -27.01 2.56
N ALA A 182 -21.01 -26.94 1.30
CA ALA A 182 -20.69 -25.83 0.43
C ALA A 182 -21.35 -24.57 1.03
N ALA A 183 -20.58 -23.78 1.77
CA ALA A 183 -20.97 -22.44 2.19
C ALA A 183 -20.08 -21.44 1.44
N THR A 184 -20.37 -21.25 0.15
CA THR A 184 -20.01 -20.01 -0.53
C THR A 184 -20.87 -18.91 0.06
N VAL A 185 -20.30 -18.18 0.99
CA VAL A 185 -20.92 -16.96 1.51
C VAL A 185 -20.16 -15.79 0.91
N VAL A 186 -20.72 -15.22 -0.15
CA VAL A 186 -20.27 -13.95 -0.70
C VAL A 186 -20.72 -12.87 0.28
N PHE A 187 -19.82 -12.42 1.14
CA PHE A 187 -20.03 -11.25 2.01
C PHE A 187 -18.99 -10.17 1.71
N PRO A 188 -19.34 -8.88 1.91
CA PRO A 188 -18.53 -7.75 1.48
C PRO A 188 -17.22 -7.64 2.30
N PRO A 189 -16.17 -6.98 1.76
CA PRO A 189 -14.78 -7.09 2.24
C PRO A 189 -14.47 -6.53 3.64
N ALA A 190 -15.45 -6.17 4.46
CA ALA A 190 -15.24 -5.38 5.67
C ALA A 190 -15.42 -6.14 7.01
N ALA A 191 -15.75 -7.44 7.01
CA ALA A 191 -16.12 -8.14 8.25
C ALA A 191 -15.63 -9.61 8.36
N ILE A 192 -14.48 -9.95 7.78
CA ILE A 192 -13.84 -11.26 8.02
C ILE A 192 -12.88 -11.11 9.20
N PHE A 193 -13.41 -11.13 10.43
CA PHE A 193 -12.53 -11.20 11.62
C PHE A 193 -12.90 -12.29 12.62
N PHE A 194 -14.13 -12.83 12.63
CA PHE A 194 -14.47 -13.94 13.53
C PHE A 194 -15.54 -14.84 12.90
N GLY A 195 -15.12 -16.03 12.45
CA GLY A 195 -16.00 -17.08 11.93
C GLY A 195 -15.70 -18.43 12.58
N CYS A 196 -16.01 -18.57 13.86
CA CYS A 196 -16.07 -19.87 14.56
C CYS A 196 -17.35 -20.60 14.19
N ILE A 197 -17.33 -21.80 13.58
CA ILE A 197 -18.48 -22.74 13.63
C ILE A 197 -18.06 -24.24 13.63
N VAL A 198 -18.40 -24.86 14.76
CA VAL A 198 -18.95 -26.21 15.10
C VAL A 198 -18.13 -27.49 14.89
N THR A 199 -17.98 -28.20 16.03
CA THR A 199 -17.46 -29.55 16.26
C THR A 199 -18.52 -30.63 16.02
N ILE A 200 -18.13 -31.76 15.41
CA ILE A 200 -18.90 -33.00 15.39
C ILE A 200 -18.18 -33.99 16.31
N GLU A 201 -18.86 -34.46 17.36
CA GLU A 201 -18.37 -35.51 18.26
C GLU A 201 -18.82 -36.89 17.79
N THR A 202 -17.88 -37.82 17.58
CA THR A 202 -18.11 -39.26 17.70
C THR A 202 -16.89 -39.97 18.30
N TYR A 203 -17.16 -41.02 19.10
CA TYR A 203 -16.32 -41.46 20.22
C TYR A 203 -15.03 -42.24 19.83
N ASN A 204 -14.94 -42.81 18.62
CA ASN A 204 -13.72 -43.41 18.08
C ASN A 204 -12.87 -42.43 17.23
N ALA A 205 -13.42 -41.23 16.95
CA ALA A 205 -12.75 -40.12 16.26
C ALA A 205 -11.86 -39.28 17.19
N LYS A 206 -11.69 -39.65 18.47
CA LYS A 206 -11.06 -38.78 19.49
C LYS A 206 -9.59 -38.40 19.23
N LYS A 207 -8.80 -39.27 18.58
CA LYS A 207 -7.37 -38.99 18.30
C LYS A 207 -7.14 -38.38 16.92
N TYR A 208 -7.80 -38.92 15.88
CA TYR A 208 -7.66 -38.42 14.50
C TYR A 208 -8.56 -37.20 14.23
N GLY A 209 -9.72 -37.12 14.87
CA GLY A 209 -10.61 -35.96 14.83
C GLY A 209 -10.00 -34.76 15.53
N LYS A 210 -9.33 -34.93 16.69
CA LYS A 210 -8.60 -33.84 17.34
C LYS A 210 -7.47 -33.28 16.47
N GLN A 211 -6.67 -34.16 15.85
CA GLN A 211 -5.61 -33.75 14.91
C GLN A 211 -6.17 -33.09 13.64
N ALA A 212 -7.31 -33.55 13.12
CA ALA A 212 -7.98 -32.95 11.97
C ALA A 212 -8.60 -31.58 12.31
N ILE A 213 -9.12 -31.40 13.54
CA ILE A 213 -9.61 -30.11 14.06
C ILE A 213 -8.44 -29.14 14.21
N GLU A 214 -7.34 -29.54 14.85
CA GLU A 214 -6.13 -28.72 15.00
C GLU A 214 -5.54 -28.32 13.64
N ALA A 215 -5.47 -29.24 12.68
CA ALA A 215 -5.01 -28.93 11.32
C ALA A 215 -5.95 -27.97 10.58
N ARG A 216 -7.27 -28.08 10.80
CA ARG A 216 -8.27 -27.18 10.23
C ARG A 216 -8.17 -25.77 10.81
N GLU A 217 -8.02 -25.64 12.12
CA GLU A 217 -7.84 -24.35 12.79
C GLU A 217 -6.55 -23.65 12.33
N LYS A 218 -5.43 -24.40 12.25
CA LYS A 218 -4.17 -23.88 11.68
C LYS A 218 -4.33 -23.43 10.23
N GLY A 219 -5.01 -24.22 9.40
CA GLY A 219 -5.30 -23.88 8.01
C GLY A 219 -6.15 -22.61 7.88
N ASN A 220 -7.19 -22.46 8.70
CA ASN A 220 -8.04 -21.27 8.71
C ASN A 220 -7.27 -20.01 9.13
N ASN A 221 -6.46 -20.11 10.20
CA ASN A 221 -5.66 -18.98 10.69
C ASN A 221 -4.61 -18.53 9.66
N LEU A 222 -4.00 -19.50 8.97
CA LEU A 222 -3.03 -19.23 7.90
C LEU A 222 -3.70 -18.64 6.66
N GLN A 223 -4.90 -19.12 6.28
CA GLN A 223 -5.67 -18.54 5.18
C GLN A 223 -6.09 -17.10 5.47
N ASN A 224 -6.57 -16.82 6.69
CA ASN A 224 -6.87 -15.46 7.11
C ASN A 224 -5.64 -14.55 7.00
N SER A 225 -4.45 -15.09 7.31
CA SER A 225 -3.20 -14.35 7.19
C SER A 225 -2.84 -14.06 5.73
N LEU A 226 -3.04 -15.02 4.84
CA LEU A 226 -2.85 -14.85 3.39
C LEU A 226 -3.78 -13.79 2.81
N ASP A 227 -5.06 -13.83 3.15
CA ASP A 227 -6.05 -12.86 2.67
C ASP A 227 -5.70 -11.44 3.12
N ALA A 228 -5.15 -11.32 4.33
CA ALA A 228 -4.72 -10.05 4.88
C ALA A 228 -3.43 -9.53 4.23
N ILE A 229 -2.43 -10.38 3.99
CA ILE A 229 -1.22 -10.04 3.22
C ILE A 229 -1.60 -9.60 1.80
N ARG A 230 -2.50 -10.32 1.13
CA ARG A 230 -2.99 -9.95 -0.21
C ARG A 230 -3.66 -8.58 -0.21
N SER A 231 -4.46 -8.27 0.81
CA SER A 231 -5.08 -6.96 0.97
C SER A 231 -4.04 -5.85 1.16
N PHE A 232 -3.00 -6.10 1.96
CA PHE A 232 -1.87 -5.17 2.12
C PHE A 232 -1.12 -4.97 0.79
N GLN A 233 -0.81 -6.04 0.07
CA GLN A 233 -0.17 -5.95 -1.25
C GLN A 233 -0.99 -5.14 -2.25
N SER A 234 -2.31 -5.29 -2.27
CA SER A 234 -3.19 -4.48 -3.14
C SER A 234 -3.03 -2.98 -2.87
N VAL A 235 -3.01 -2.57 -1.60
CA VAL A 235 -2.81 -1.16 -1.23
C VAL A 235 -1.42 -0.67 -1.61
N ILE A 236 -0.38 -1.49 -1.40
CA ILE A 236 0.98 -1.14 -1.84
C ILE A 236 1.03 -0.98 -3.35
N GLY A 237 0.34 -1.82 -4.11
CA GLY A 237 0.19 -1.67 -5.56
C GLY A 237 -0.40 -0.32 -5.97
N ASP A 238 -1.49 0.09 -5.33
CA ASP A 238 -2.14 1.39 -5.58
C ASP A 238 -1.21 2.57 -5.25
N ILE A 239 -0.47 2.49 -4.13
CA ILE A 239 0.48 3.53 -3.74
C ILE A 239 1.66 3.59 -4.72
N ARG A 240 2.21 2.45 -5.14
CA ARG A 240 3.31 2.38 -6.12
C ARG A 240 2.92 3.01 -7.45
N TYR A 241 1.71 2.71 -7.95
CA TYR A 241 1.19 3.33 -9.16
C TYR A 241 1.16 4.87 -9.07
N ILE A 242 0.78 5.40 -7.91
CA ILE A 242 0.75 6.85 -7.68
C ILE A 242 2.16 7.43 -7.64
N VAL A 243 3.10 6.74 -6.98
CA VAL A 243 4.51 7.14 -6.95
C VAL A 243 5.12 7.13 -8.36
N ASP A 244 4.76 6.17 -9.22
CA ASP A 244 5.21 6.12 -10.62
C ASP A 244 4.74 7.32 -11.44
N ILE A 245 3.49 7.77 -11.21
CA ILE A 245 2.95 8.99 -11.85
C ILE A 245 3.73 10.22 -11.38
N ILE A 246 3.99 10.32 -10.07
CA ILE A 246 4.74 11.45 -9.48
C ILE A 246 6.20 11.47 -9.97
N GLU A 247 6.85 10.32 -10.06
CA GLU A 247 8.19 10.18 -10.63
C GLU A 247 8.22 10.67 -12.09
N THR A 248 7.29 10.18 -12.91
CA THR A 248 7.21 10.54 -14.33
C THR A 248 7.02 12.05 -14.48
N PHE A 249 6.14 12.63 -13.66
CA PHE A 249 5.96 14.08 -13.61
C PHE A 249 7.27 14.80 -13.30
N TRP A 250 7.97 14.42 -12.23
CA TRP A 250 9.20 15.10 -11.82
C TRP A 250 10.31 14.95 -12.85
N LYS A 251 10.43 13.79 -13.48
CA LYS A 251 11.36 13.56 -14.59
C LYS A 251 11.12 14.54 -15.73
N ASN A 252 9.86 14.72 -16.12
CA ASN A 252 9.47 15.66 -17.17
C ASN A 252 9.69 17.11 -16.71
N GLN A 253 9.32 17.44 -15.47
CA GLN A 253 9.47 18.79 -14.93
C GLN A 253 10.94 19.22 -14.88
N VAL A 254 11.84 18.34 -14.44
CA VAL A 254 13.29 18.58 -14.46
C VAL A 254 13.76 18.89 -15.88
N ALA A 255 13.39 18.07 -16.87
CA ALA A 255 13.77 18.29 -18.26
C ALA A 255 13.23 19.63 -18.79
N ASN A 256 11.95 19.91 -18.56
CA ASN A 256 11.29 21.11 -19.06
C ASN A 256 11.83 22.41 -18.42
N VAL A 257 12.12 22.39 -17.12
CA VAL A 257 12.68 23.57 -16.42
C VAL A 257 14.14 23.78 -16.82
N GLN A 258 14.90 22.71 -17.04
CA GLN A 258 16.26 22.79 -17.55
C GLN A 258 16.32 23.40 -18.96
N GLU A 259 15.42 22.99 -19.86
CA GLU A 259 15.31 23.56 -21.20
C GLU A 259 14.91 25.04 -21.16
N LEU A 260 13.98 25.39 -20.28
CA LEU A 260 13.54 26.78 -20.08
C LEU A 260 14.66 27.65 -19.51
N ALA A 261 15.42 27.16 -18.52
CA ALA A 261 16.56 27.87 -17.94
C ALA A 261 17.66 28.16 -18.98
N ASN A 262 17.92 27.20 -19.87
CA ASN A 262 18.88 27.35 -20.96
C ASN A 262 18.39 28.35 -22.01
N SER A 263 17.14 28.22 -22.43
CA SER A 263 16.52 29.11 -23.42
C SER A 263 16.44 30.57 -22.94
N ALA A 264 16.26 30.77 -21.62
CA ALA A 264 16.23 32.10 -21.01
C ALA A 264 17.58 32.82 -21.02
N LYS A 265 18.68 32.07 -20.91
CA LYS A 265 20.05 32.62 -20.93
C LYS A 265 20.37 33.30 -22.27
N ASP A 266 19.79 32.78 -23.35
CA ASP A 266 19.99 33.31 -24.70
C ASP A 266 18.94 34.37 -25.08
N CYS A 267 18.09 34.80 -24.13
CA CYS A 267 17.04 35.78 -24.36
C CYS A 267 17.54 37.20 -24.08
N GLU A 268 17.80 37.96 -25.14
CA GLU A 268 18.18 39.39 -25.04
C GLU A 268 17.01 40.29 -24.57
N ASN A 269 15.78 39.79 -24.57
CA ASN A 269 14.58 40.56 -24.23
C ASN A 269 14.07 40.23 -22.83
N ASP A 270 13.47 41.23 -22.19
CA ASP A 270 12.77 41.05 -20.92
C ASP A 270 11.67 39.98 -21.05
N VAL A 271 11.59 39.11 -20.04
CA VAL A 271 10.53 38.12 -19.91
C VAL A 271 9.33 38.75 -19.23
N LYS A 272 8.16 38.60 -19.86
CA LYS A 272 6.86 38.96 -19.32
C LYS A 272 5.82 37.94 -19.78
N MET A 273 4.85 37.65 -18.93
CA MET A 273 3.76 36.74 -19.28
C MET A 273 2.44 37.50 -19.48
N ASN A 274 1.63 37.07 -20.44
CA ASN A 274 0.28 37.58 -20.61
C ASN A 274 -0.57 37.24 -19.36
N PRO A 275 -1.35 38.20 -18.82
CA PRO A 275 -2.19 37.97 -17.65
C PRO A 275 -3.19 36.80 -17.79
N MET A 276 -3.71 36.52 -18.99
CA MET A 276 -4.64 35.42 -19.24
C MET A 276 -3.96 34.06 -19.13
N ASP A 277 -2.86 33.85 -19.86
CA ASP A 277 -2.11 32.58 -19.82
C ASP A 277 -1.46 32.38 -18.45
N GLY A 278 -0.81 33.42 -17.91
CA GLY A 278 -0.20 33.37 -16.58
C GLY A 278 -1.24 33.12 -15.48
N GLY A 279 -2.39 33.79 -15.53
CA GLY A 279 -3.48 33.57 -14.57
C GLY A 279 -4.06 32.16 -14.62
N ARG A 280 -4.06 31.52 -15.79
CA ARG A 280 -4.43 30.09 -15.93
C ARG A 280 -3.38 29.20 -15.25
N ILE A 281 -2.09 29.41 -15.50
CA ILE A 281 -1.00 28.62 -14.89
C ILE A 281 -1.05 28.76 -13.36
N VAL A 282 -1.20 29.98 -12.84
CA VAL A 282 -1.34 30.25 -11.39
C VAL A 282 -2.46 29.41 -10.79
N LYS A 283 -3.68 29.48 -11.35
CA LYS A 283 -4.82 28.71 -10.82
C LYS A 283 -4.56 27.20 -10.85
N GLN A 284 -3.86 26.70 -11.86
CA GLN A 284 -3.51 25.29 -11.97
C GLN A 284 -2.54 24.88 -10.86
N TRP A 285 -1.47 25.64 -10.62
CA TRP A 285 -0.48 25.32 -9.60
C TRP A 285 -0.98 25.56 -8.17
N GLU A 286 -1.82 26.57 -7.93
CA GLU A 286 -2.51 26.74 -6.64
C GLU A 286 -3.43 25.54 -6.34
N LYS A 287 -4.07 24.97 -7.36
CA LYS A 287 -4.87 23.74 -7.18
C LYS A 287 -3.98 22.57 -6.77
N VAL A 288 -2.83 22.41 -7.43
CA VAL A 288 -1.83 21.36 -7.10
C VAL A 288 -1.34 21.54 -5.66
N GLU A 289 -0.98 22.77 -5.26
CA GLU A 289 -0.56 23.10 -3.89
C GLU A 289 -1.60 22.66 -2.86
N ASN A 290 -2.85 23.07 -3.05
CA ASN A 290 -3.94 22.73 -2.13
C ASN A 290 -4.16 21.22 -2.03
N GLN A 291 -4.06 20.51 -3.16
CA GLN A 291 -4.25 19.06 -3.18
C GLN A 291 -3.13 18.33 -2.44
N PHE A 292 -1.87 18.71 -2.65
CA PHE A 292 -0.74 18.10 -1.94
C PHE A 292 -0.71 18.43 -0.43
N ASN A 293 -1.16 19.63 -0.05
CA ASN A 293 -1.42 19.97 1.36
C ASN A 293 -2.51 19.09 1.97
N ALA A 294 -3.62 18.87 1.25
CA ALA A 294 -4.70 17.99 1.69
C ALA A 294 -4.24 16.53 1.81
N TYR A 295 -3.46 16.04 0.84
CA TYR A 295 -2.83 14.71 0.89
C TYR A 295 -1.97 14.53 2.14
N ASN A 296 -1.05 15.45 2.39
CA ASN A 296 -0.19 15.43 3.56
C ASN A 296 -1.04 15.37 4.85
N PHE A 297 -2.00 16.29 4.99
CA PHE A 297 -2.84 16.33 6.19
C PHE A 297 -3.62 15.02 6.40
N ALA A 298 -4.28 14.52 5.36
CA ALA A 298 -5.12 13.32 5.43
C ALA A 298 -4.28 12.06 5.76
N VAL A 299 -3.17 11.86 5.05
CA VAL A 299 -2.30 10.69 5.26
C VAL A 299 -1.61 10.74 6.63
N SER A 300 -1.04 11.89 7.03
CA SER A 300 -0.41 12.02 8.35
C SER A 300 -1.41 11.82 9.48
N LYS A 301 -2.67 12.21 9.31
CA LYS A 301 -3.73 11.92 10.29
C LYS A 301 -3.97 10.42 10.44
N GLU A 302 -4.05 9.67 9.35
CA GLU A 302 -4.24 8.22 9.41
C GLU A 302 -3.02 7.50 9.99
N LEU A 303 -1.79 7.93 9.67
CA LEU A 303 -0.57 7.36 10.27
C LEU A 303 -0.49 7.56 11.79
N LYS A 304 -1.03 8.67 12.32
CA LYS A 304 -1.12 8.91 13.77
C LYS A 304 -2.08 7.96 14.49
N ASN A 305 -3.03 7.35 13.77
CA ASN A 305 -3.94 6.36 14.33
C ASN A 305 -3.30 4.96 14.48
N TYR A 306 -2.06 4.78 14.04
CA TYR A 306 -1.33 3.54 14.24
C TYR A 306 -0.91 3.40 15.71
N LEU A 307 -1.48 2.40 16.40
CA LEU A 307 -1.23 2.13 17.80
C LEU A 307 0.10 1.40 17.95
N MET A 308 1.19 2.15 18.18
CA MET A 308 2.41 1.52 18.68
C MET A 308 2.17 1.10 20.14
N VAL A 309 1.82 -0.16 20.38
CA VAL A 309 2.12 -0.78 21.67
C VAL A 309 3.65 -0.84 21.76
N ALA A 310 4.19 -0.04 22.68
CA ALA A 310 5.61 0.03 23.03
C ALA A 310 6.09 -1.29 23.63
#